data_AF-A0A9Q9HEC3-F1
#
_entry.id   AF-A0A9Q9HEC3-F1
#
_cell.length_a   1.000
_cell.length_b   1.000
_cell.length_c   1.000
_cell.angle_alpha   90.00
_cell.angle_beta   90.00
_cell.angle_gamma   90.00
#
_symmetry.space_group_name_H-M   'P 1'
#
loop_
_entity.id
_entity.type
_entity.pdbx_description
1 polymer ?
#
loop_
_entity_poly.entity_id
_entity_poly.type
_entity_poly.pdbx_seq_one_letter_code
_entity_poly.pdbx_strand_id
1 'polypeptide(L)'
;MDWYSTLFEIIDMRSFSNLWYWIALAVLWSTASHWVLGVPFDMVQRADRHEGQVQLDLEVLVRIYCNRILYIAAISGLWLLGLACGLLTMLLLLGFFYGVEFAQAVFLMAFPMSIVGMLTINTARIITEQALEGPSLRKRLSRHRFQVQLIGMLSIFITSMWGMYQNLALNVWG
;
A
#
# COMPACT_ATOMS: atom_id res chain seq x y z
N MET A 1 30.57 19.29 0.60
CA MET A 1 29.22 19.87 0.56
C MET A 1 28.47 19.27 -0.62
N ASP A 2 28.57 17.95 -0.81
CA ASP A 2 27.72 16.90 -0.22
C ASP A 2 26.25 17.04 -0.63
N TRP A 3 25.96 16.56 -1.84
CA TRP A 3 24.59 16.28 -2.29
C TRP A 3 23.82 15.40 -1.29
N TYR A 4 24.53 14.59 -0.51
CA TYR A 4 24.00 13.88 0.65
C TYR A 4 23.47 14.84 1.72
N SER A 5 24.22 15.88 2.10
CA SER A 5 23.74 16.87 3.08
C SER A 5 22.54 17.65 2.55
N THR A 6 22.48 17.97 1.25
CA THR A 6 21.31 18.65 0.64
C THR A 6 20.07 17.73 0.57
N LEU A 7 20.26 16.43 0.31
CA LEU A 7 19.17 15.44 0.41
C LEU A 7 18.68 15.26 1.85
N PHE A 8 19.59 15.26 2.84
CA PHE A 8 19.21 15.21 4.25
C PHE A 8 18.54 16.51 4.72
N GLU A 9 18.90 17.67 4.15
CA GLU A 9 18.30 18.97 4.43
C GLU A 9 16.89 19.11 3.79
N ILE A 10 16.63 18.40 2.68
CA ILE A 10 15.26 18.23 2.13
C ILE A 10 14.50 17.11 2.88
N ILE A 11 15.18 16.23 3.60
CA ILE A 11 14.58 15.24 4.51
C ILE A 11 14.56 15.80 5.96
N ASP A 12 14.82 17.09 6.16
CA ASP A 12 15.10 17.64 7.49
C ASP A 12 13.84 17.68 8.36
N MET A 13 13.89 16.93 9.47
CA MET A 13 13.25 17.00 10.79
C MET A 13 11.77 17.45 10.94
N ARG A 14 11.06 17.75 9.86
CA ARG A 14 9.65 18.12 9.80
C ARG A 14 8.98 17.35 8.67
N SER A 15 8.90 16.03 8.83
CA SER A 15 8.47 15.13 7.76
C SER A 15 7.09 15.52 7.20
N PHE A 16 6.20 16.04 8.04
CA PHE A 16 4.85 16.45 7.64
C PHE A 16 4.75 17.87 7.05
N SER A 17 5.74 18.74 7.31
CA SER A 17 5.81 20.07 6.68
C SER A 17 6.49 20.03 5.31
N ASN A 18 7.22 18.96 5.02
CA ASN A 18 8.00 18.83 3.81
C ASN A 18 7.21 18.14 2.68
N LEU A 19 7.40 18.62 1.45
CA LEU A 19 6.76 18.07 0.25
C LEU A 19 7.16 16.62 -0.02
N TRP A 20 8.34 16.17 0.43
CA TRP A 20 8.82 14.81 0.17
C TRP A 20 7.80 13.76 0.60
N TYR A 21 7.21 13.95 1.79
CA TYR A 21 6.30 12.98 2.38
C TYR A 21 5.02 12.86 1.57
N TRP A 22 4.45 14.00 1.19
CA TRP A 22 3.22 14.07 0.41
C TRP A 22 3.39 13.53 -1.00
N ILE A 23 4.55 13.78 -1.63
CA ILE A 23 4.88 13.19 -2.92
C ILE A 23 5.02 11.67 -2.79
N ALA A 24 5.76 11.18 -1.80
CA ALA A 24 5.92 9.75 -1.55
C ALA A 24 4.57 9.07 -1.29
N LEU A 25 3.73 9.66 -0.44
CA LEU A 25 2.39 9.19 -0.13
C LEU A 25 1.50 9.14 -1.38
N ALA A 26 1.51 10.20 -2.21
CA ALA A 26 0.74 10.26 -3.45
C ALA A 26 1.18 9.20 -4.46
N VAL A 27 2.49 9.03 -4.66
CA VAL A 27 3.05 8.01 -5.57
C VAL A 27 2.72 6.60 -5.07
N LEU A 28 2.86 6.36 -3.77
CA LEU A 28 2.57 5.08 -3.13
C LEU A 28 1.09 4.69 -3.32
N TRP A 29 0.16 5.60 -3.01
CA TRP A 29 -1.27 5.32 -3.16
C TRP A 29 -1.75 5.29 -4.61
N SER A 30 -1.16 6.09 -5.49
CA SER A 30 -1.41 6.02 -6.94
C SER A 30 -1.03 4.64 -7.49
N THR A 31 0.16 4.15 -7.12
CA THR A 31 0.66 2.84 -7.54
C THR A 31 -0.22 1.72 -6.95
N ALA A 32 -0.48 1.74 -5.64
CA ALA A 32 -1.30 0.72 -4.99
C ALA A 32 -2.73 0.65 -5.54
N SER A 33 -3.30 1.79 -5.95
CA SER A 33 -4.67 1.85 -6.50
C SER A 33 -4.74 1.45 -7.98
N HIS A 34 -3.66 1.61 -8.74
CA HIS A 34 -3.60 1.25 -10.16
C HIS A 34 -3.45 -0.26 -10.37
N TRP A 35 -2.59 -0.90 -9.57
CA TRP A 35 -2.25 -2.32 -9.69
C TRP A 35 -3.08 -3.19 -8.73
N VAL A 36 -4.11 -3.86 -9.27
CA VAL A 36 -5.01 -4.70 -8.50
C VAL A 36 -4.56 -6.15 -8.63
N LEU A 37 -3.98 -6.71 -7.56
CA LEU A 37 -3.41 -8.08 -7.60
C LEU A 37 -2.34 -8.23 -8.71
N GLY A 38 -1.61 -7.16 -9.02
CA GLY A 38 -0.59 -7.14 -10.07
C GLY A 38 -1.11 -6.90 -11.49
N VAL A 39 -2.42 -6.84 -11.70
CA VAL A 39 -3.02 -6.53 -13.01
C VAL A 39 -3.52 -5.09 -13.02
N PRO A 40 -3.28 -4.32 -14.09
CA PRO A 40 -3.77 -2.95 -14.16
C PRO A 40 -5.29 -2.95 -14.34
N PHE A 41 -5.99 -2.10 -13.58
CA PHE A 41 -7.46 -2.18 -13.49
C PHE A 41 -8.21 -1.85 -14.78
N ASP A 42 -7.58 -1.14 -15.70
CA ASP A 42 -8.13 -0.89 -17.03
C ASP A 42 -8.38 -2.21 -17.79
N MET A 43 -7.58 -3.27 -17.58
CA MET A 43 -7.84 -4.60 -18.13
C MET A 43 -9.13 -5.20 -17.58
N VAL A 44 -9.42 -5.00 -16.29
CA VAL A 44 -10.66 -5.45 -15.66
C VAL A 44 -11.87 -4.76 -16.28
N GLN A 45 -11.78 -3.45 -16.49
CA GLN A 45 -12.85 -2.68 -17.15
C GLN A 45 -13.01 -3.00 -18.64
N ARG A 46 -11.92 -3.35 -19.33
CA ARG A 46 -11.95 -3.75 -20.74
C ARG A 46 -12.60 -5.12 -20.90
N ALA A 47 -12.24 -6.08 -20.04
CA ALA A 47 -12.84 -7.41 -20.02
C ALA A 47 -14.34 -7.38 -19.69
N ASP A 48 -14.80 -6.38 -18.93
CA ASP A 48 -16.24 -6.16 -18.68
C ASP A 48 -17.01 -5.66 -19.91
N ARG A 49 -16.34 -4.91 -20.79
CA ARG A 49 -16.95 -4.32 -21.99
C ARG A 49 -16.80 -5.19 -23.24
N HIS A 50 -15.72 -5.96 -23.34
CA HIS A 50 -15.39 -6.79 -24.49
C HIS A 50 -15.09 -8.21 -23.99
N GLU A 51 -16.06 -9.11 -24.16
CA GLU A 51 -15.90 -10.51 -23.80
C GLU A 51 -15.10 -11.28 -24.88
N GLY A 52 -14.61 -12.46 -24.53
CA GLY A 52 -13.77 -13.29 -25.40
C GLY A 52 -12.29 -13.20 -25.03
N GLN A 53 -11.43 -12.86 -26.00
CA GLN A 53 -9.97 -12.91 -25.82
C GLN A 53 -9.47 -12.01 -24.68
N VAL A 54 -10.06 -10.82 -24.50
CA VAL A 54 -9.69 -9.88 -23.43
C VAL A 54 -9.96 -10.45 -22.03
N GLN A 55 -11.04 -11.20 -21.88
CA GLN A 55 -11.38 -11.87 -20.62
C GLN A 55 -10.41 -13.03 -20.34
N LEU A 56 -10.06 -13.81 -21.37
CA LEU A 56 -9.09 -14.90 -21.25
C LEU A 56 -7.70 -14.37 -20.86
N ASP A 57 -7.24 -13.29 -21.49
CA ASP A 57 -5.96 -12.65 -21.18
C ASP A 57 -5.91 -12.15 -19.73
N LEU A 58 -7.01 -11.55 -19.25
CA LEU A 58 -7.16 -11.14 -17.86
C LEU A 58 -7.05 -12.33 -16.91
N GLU A 59 -7.78 -13.42 -17.18
CA GLU A 59 -7.77 -14.63 -16.34
C GLU A 59 -6.38 -15.28 -16.27
N VAL A 60 -5.68 -15.36 -17.41
CA VAL A 60 -4.32 -15.88 -17.48
C VAL A 60 -3.37 -15.02 -16.63
N LEU A 61 -3.42 -13.69 -16.78
CA LEU A 61 -2.58 -12.79 -15.99
C LEU A 61 -2.86 -12.89 -14.50
N VAL A 62 -4.14 -12.86 -14.11
CA VAL A 62 -4.52 -12.99 -12.70
C VAL A 62 -4.04 -14.33 -12.13
N ARG A 63 -4.19 -15.43 -12.88
CA ARG A 63 -3.72 -16.75 -12.46
C ARG A 63 -2.20 -16.75 -12.22
N ILE A 64 -1.41 -16.14 -13.10
CA ILE A 64 0.04 -16.00 -12.94
C ILE A 64 0.37 -15.23 -11.66
N TYR A 65 -0.27 -14.08 -11.44
CA TYR A 65 -0.02 -13.27 -10.24
C TYR A 65 -0.47 -13.97 -8.96
N CYS A 66 -1.64 -14.61 -8.94
CA CYS A 66 -2.10 -15.41 -7.81
C CYS A 66 -1.08 -16.48 -7.45
N ASN A 67 -0.64 -17.27 -8.43
CA ASN A 67 0.35 -18.33 -8.21
C ASN A 67 1.65 -17.77 -7.62
N ARG A 68 2.15 -16.65 -8.14
CA ARG A 68 3.37 -16.01 -7.64
C ARG A 68 3.20 -15.50 -6.20
N ILE A 69 2.09 -14.81 -5.90
CA ILE A 69 1.80 -14.28 -4.56
C ILE A 69 1.70 -15.42 -3.55
N LEU A 70 0.93 -16.47 -3.88
CA LEU A 70 0.72 -17.61 -2.99
C LEU A 70 2.00 -18.42 -2.79
N TYR A 71 2.82 -18.57 -3.83
CA TYR A 71 4.13 -19.22 -3.72
C TYR A 71 5.06 -18.48 -2.75
N ILE A 72 5.19 -17.16 -2.89
CA ILE A 72 6.00 -16.33 -1.99
C ILE A 72 5.44 -16.41 -0.56
N ALA A 73 4.12 -16.30 -0.41
CA ALA A 73 3.47 -16.40 0.89
C ALA A 73 3.63 -17.78 1.55
N ALA A 74 3.67 -18.86 0.78
CA ALA A 74 3.85 -20.22 1.30
C ALA A 74 5.29 -20.45 1.78
N ILE A 75 6.30 -19.98 1.04
CA ILE A 75 7.71 -20.23 1.37
C ILE A 75 8.23 -19.26 2.41
N SER A 76 7.93 -17.98 2.24
CA SER A 76 8.53 -16.89 3.03
C SER A 76 7.54 -16.23 3.98
N GLY A 77 6.29 -16.66 4.03
CA GLY A 77 5.22 -15.98 4.78
C GLY A 77 5.52 -15.79 6.26
N LEU A 78 6.08 -16.81 6.93
CA LEU A 78 6.41 -16.70 8.36
C LEU A 78 7.54 -15.68 8.61
N TRP A 79 8.59 -15.71 7.80
CA TRP A 79 9.70 -14.75 7.87
C TRP A 79 9.24 -13.33 7.54
N LEU A 80 8.45 -13.17 6.47
CA LEU A 80 7.88 -11.88 6.08
C LEU A 80 6.97 -11.31 7.17
N LEU A 81 6.13 -12.14 7.80
CA LEU A 81 5.28 -11.72 8.89
C LEU A 81 6.10 -11.25 10.10
N GLY A 82 7.10 -12.04 10.51
CA GLY A 82 7.98 -11.68 11.62
C GLY A 82 8.73 -10.38 11.37
N LEU A 83 9.30 -10.22 10.17
CA LEU A 83 10.01 -9.00 9.78
C LEU A 83 9.06 -7.81 9.70
N ALA A 84 7.90 -7.96 9.06
CA ALA A 84 6.91 -6.89 8.94
C ALA A 84 6.41 -6.42 10.31
N CYS A 85 6.02 -7.35 11.20
CA CYS A 85 5.60 -7.01 12.55
C CYS A 85 6.73 -6.36 13.34
N GLY A 86 7.95 -6.92 13.32
CA GLY A 86 9.10 -6.36 14.02
C GLY A 86 9.46 -4.95 13.54
N LEU A 87 9.45 -4.73 12.22
CA LEU A 87 9.75 -3.43 11.62
C LEU A 87 8.65 -2.41 11.94
N LEU A 88 7.37 -2.80 11.87
CA LEU A 88 6.25 -1.93 12.26
C LEU A 88 6.30 -1.59 13.75
N THR A 89 6.62 -2.55 14.63
CA THR A 89 6.78 -2.29 16.07
C THR A 89 7.96 -1.35 16.33
N MET A 90 9.10 -1.56 15.66
CA MET A 90 10.25 -0.66 15.77
C MET A 90 9.90 0.76 15.34
N LEU A 91 9.23 0.92 14.19
CA LEU A 91 8.78 2.23 13.70
C LEU A 91 7.76 2.88 14.64
N LEU A 92 6.84 2.10 15.21
CA LEU A 92 5.85 2.58 16.17
C LEU A 92 6.55 3.13 17.43
N LEU A 93 7.50 2.37 18.00
CA LEU A 93 8.23 2.81 19.19
C LEU A 93 9.08 4.04 18.88
N LEU A 94 9.88 4.01 17.82
CA LEU A 94 10.70 5.17 17.44
C LEU A 94 9.86 6.40 17.14
N GLY A 95 8.75 6.24 16.41
CA GLY A 95 7.89 7.32 16.01
C GLY A 95 7.12 7.95 17.16
N PHE A 96 6.37 7.13 17.91
CA PHE A 96 5.37 7.64 18.85
C PHE A 96 5.88 7.65 20.30
N PHE A 97 6.79 6.75 20.67
CA PHE A 97 7.34 6.72 22.03
C PHE A 97 8.59 7.60 22.16
N TYR A 98 9.52 7.50 21.19
CA TYR A 98 10.74 8.31 21.18
C TYR A 98 10.61 9.65 20.41
N GLY A 99 9.46 9.90 19.77
CA GLY A 99 9.17 11.18 19.12
C GLY A 99 9.91 11.43 17.80
N VAL A 100 10.42 10.37 17.14
CA VAL A 100 11.13 10.50 15.86
C VAL A 100 10.13 10.71 14.72
N GLU A 101 9.98 11.95 14.24
CA GLU A 101 9.00 12.28 13.20
C GLU A 101 9.14 11.47 11.91
N PHE A 102 10.38 11.23 11.46
CA PHE A 102 10.62 10.41 10.28
C PHE A 102 10.07 9.00 10.44
N ALA A 103 10.22 8.40 11.62
CA ALA A 103 9.68 7.08 11.91
C ALA A 103 8.14 7.09 11.95
N GLN A 104 7.50 8.17 12.43
CA GLN A 104 6.05 8.34 12.35
C GLN A 104 5.57 8.38 10.90
N ALA A 105 6.25 9.17 10.06
CA ALA A 105 5.94 9.30 8.63
C ALA A 105 6.05 7.95 7.91
N VAL A 106 7.15 7.23 8.12
CA VAL A 106 7.34 5.89 7.53
C VAL A 106 6.33 4.90 8.07
N PHE A 107 6.00 4.93 9.37
CA PHE A 107 4.97 4.09 9.96
C PHE A 107 3.60 4.32 9.30
N LEU A 108 3.18 5.57 9.13
CA LEU A 108 1.90 5.93 8.52
C LEU A 108 1.78 5.50 7.06
N MET A 109 2.91 5.31 6.35
CA MET A 109 2.93 4.70 5.02
C MET A 109 2.96 3.17 5.08
N ALA A 110 3.84 2.59 5.90
CA ALA A 110 4.09 1.16 5.95
C ALA A 110 2.93 0.36 6.56
N PHE A 111 2.29 0.90 7.61
CA PHE A 111 1.20 0.23 8.31
C PHE A 111 0.00 -0.08 7.40
N PRO A 112 -0.63 0.89 6.72
CA PRO A 112 -1.75 0.58 5.83
C PRO A 112 -1.33 -0.28 4.64
N MET A 113 -0.09 -0.16 4.15
CA MET A 113 0.43 -1.03 3.10
C MET A 113 0.55 -2.49 3.55
N SER A 114 0.82 -2.75 4.83
CA SER A 114 0.81 -4.11 5.36
C SER A 114 -0.61 -4.73 5.30
N ILE A 115 -1.64 -3.93 5.59
CA ILE A 115 -3.06 -4.33 5.46
C ILE A 115 -3.40 -4.62 4.00
N VAL A 116 -2.96 -3.76 3.08
CA VAL A 116 -3.13 -3.98 1.63
C VAL A 116 -2.48 -5.29 1.20
N GLY A 117 -1.26 -5.57 1.65
CA GLY A 117 -0.55 -6.83 1.38
C GLY A 117 -1.33 -8.06 1.87
N MET A 118 -1.90 -8.01 3.07
CA MET A 118 -2.76 -9.08 3.60
C MET A 118 -4.03 -9.26 2.76
N LEU A 119 -4.69 -8.17 2.36
CA LEU A 119 -5.85 -8.22 1.47
C LEU A 119 -5.52 -8.81 0.11
N THR A 120 -4.35 -8.50 -0.45
CA THR A 120 -3.88 -9.05 -1.72
C THR A 120 -3.67 -10.56 -1.62
N ILE A 121 -2.99 -11.05 -0.58
CA ILE A 121 -2.81 -12.50 -0.33
C ILE A 121 -4.16 -13.19 -0.16
N ASN A 122 -5.06 -12.63 0.66
CA ASN A 122 -6.38 -13.20 0.88
C ASN A 122 -7.22 -13.23 -0.42
N THR A 123 -7.12 -12.18 -1.24
CA THR A 123 -7.82 -12.12 -2.53
C THR A 123 -7.27 -13.17 -3.50
N ALA A 124 -5.95 -13.35 -3.55
CA ALA A 124 -5.33 -14.39 -4.36
C ALA A 124 -5.77 -15.79 -3.92
N ARG A 125 -5.81 -16.07 -2.61
CA ARG A 125 -6.33 -17.35 -2.07
C ARG A 125 -7.76 -17.61 -2.51
N ILE A 126 -8.65 -16.65 -2.29
CA ILE A 126 -10.07 -16.79 -2.64
C ILE A 126 -10.26 -17.04 -4.15
N ILE A 127 -9.51 -16.34 -5.01
CA ILE A 127 -9.58 -16.54 -6.47
C ILE A 127 -9.14 -17.96 -6.83
N THR A 128 -8.03 -18.44 -6.27
CA THR A 128 -7.47 -19.76 -6.56
C THR A 128 -8.34 -20.89 -5.99
N GLU A 129 -8.79 -20.79 -4.74
CA GLU A 129 -9.59 -21.82 -4.06
C GLU A 129 -11.00 -21.96 -4.63
N GLN A 130 -11.63 -20.85 -5.01
CA GLN A 130 -12.99 -20.85 -5.57
C GLN A 130 -13.00 -20.92 -7.11
N ALA A 131 -11.81 -21.01 -7.74
CA ALA A 131 -11.64 -20.97 -9.19
C ALA A 131 -12.49 -19.85 -9.86
N LEU A 132 -12.36 -18.62 -9.34
CA LEU A 132 -13.17 -17.51 -9.82
C LEU A 132 -12.82 -17.14 -11.26
N GLU A 133 -13.82 -17.15 -12.13
CA GLU A 133 -13.70 -16.86 -13.55
C GLU A 133 -14.80 -15.88 -14.01
N GLY A 134 -14.61 -15.30 -15.20
CA GLY A 134 -15.61 -14.46 -15.83
C GLY A 134 -16.05 -13.27 -14.97
N PRO A 135 -17.37 -13.01 -14.88
CA PRO A 135 -17.93 -11.91 -14.07
C PRO A 135 -17.61 -12.01 -12.58
N SER A 136 -17.49 -13.21 -12.03
CA SER A 136 -17.22 -13.43 -10.60
C SER A 136 -15.81 -12.95 -10.22
N LEU A 137 -14.84 -13.21 -11.12
CA LEU A 137 -13.48 -12.73 -11.00
C LEU A 137 -13.42 -11.19 -11.06
N ARG A 138 -14.06 -10.59 -12.07
CA ARG A 138 -14.13 -9.12 -12.22
C ARG A 138 -14.71 -8.46 -10.97
N LYS A 139 -15.80 -9.02 -10.43
CA LYS A 139 -16.44 -8.54 -9.19
C LYS A 139 -15.49 -8.63 -8.00
N ARG A 140 -14.71 -9.71 -7.87
CA ARG A 140 -13.73 -9.86 -6.78
C ARG A 140 -12.59 -8.84 -6.89
N LEU A 141 -12.05 -8.62 -8.09
CA LEU A 141 -11.00 -7.63 -8.34
C LEU A 141 -11.49 -6.20 -8.08
N SER A 142 -12.69 -5.85 -8.55
CA SER A 142 -13.30 -4.54 -8.26
C SER A 142 -13.53 -4.31 -6.77
N ARG A 143 -13.95 -5.34 -6.03
CA ARG A 143 -14.04 -5.28 -4.56
C ARG A 143 -12.68 -5.08 -3.90
N HIS A 144 -11.64 -5.78 -4.36
CA HIS A 144 -10.29 -5.61 -3.83
C HIS A 144 -9.78 -4.18 -4.06
N ARG A 145 -9.96 -3.63 -5.27
CA ARG A 145 -9.62 -2.24 -5.57
C ARG A 145 -10.35 -1.25 -4.66
N PHE A 146 -11.66 -1.43 -4.47
CA PHE A 146 -12.45 -0.57 -3.60
C PHE A 146 -11.93 -0.61 -2.15
N GLN A 147 -11.58 -1.80 -1.64
CA GLN A 147 -10.98 -1.94 -0.31
C GLN A 147 -9.64 -1.19 -0.21
N VAL A 148 -8.77 -1.31 -1.22
CA VAL A 148 -7.48 -0.59 -1.26
C VAL A 148 -7.69 0.93 -1.27
N GLN A 149 -8.63 1.43 -2.08
CA GLN A 149 -8.96 2.86 -2.14
C GLN A 149 -9.52 3.37 -0.81
N LEU A 150 -10.38 2.60 -0.15
CA LEU A 150 -10.92 2.97 1.16
C LEU A 150 -9.82 3.07 2.22
N ILE A 151 -8.92 2.09 2.27
CA ILE A 151 -7.75 2.13 3.16
C ILE A 151 -6.89 3.35 2.83
N GLY A 152 -6.68 3.64 1.53
CA GLY A 152 -5.92 4.81 1.09
C GLY A 152 -6.51 6.13 1.55
N MET A 153 -7.82 6.31 1.33
CA MET A 153 -8.54 7.49 1.77
C MET A 153 -8.45 7.68 3.29
N LEU A 154 -8.67 6.61 4.07
CA LEU A 154 -8.54 6.64 5.52
C LEU A 154 -7.11 6.95 5.96
N SER A 155 -6.11 6.36 5.29
CA SER A 155 -4.69 6.56 5.61
C SER A 155 -4.27 8.00 5.35
N ILE A 156 -4.62 8.57 4.19
CA ILE A 156 -4.33 9.96 3.83
C ILE A 156 -5.01 10.90 4.83
N PHE A 157 -6.27 10.63 5.19
CA PHE A 157 -7.00 11.43 6.16
C PHE A 157 -6.33 11.42 7.54
N ILE A 158 -6.07 10.24 8.12
CA ILE A 158 -5.39 10.10 9.42
C ILE A 158 -4.02 10.79 9.39
N THR A 159 -3.29 10.58 8.31
CA THR A 159 -1.99 11.20 8.09
C THR A 159 -2.06 12.72 8.03
N SER A 160 -3.04 13.30 7.34
CA SER A 160 -3.23 14.74 7.29
C SER A 160 -3.59 15.33 8.65
N MET A 161 -4.44 14.65 9.42
CA MET A 161 -4.77 15.08 10.77
C MET A 161 -3.54 15.04 11.67
N TRP A 162 -2.77 13.96 11.61
CA TRP A 162 -1.54 13.82 12.38
C TRP A 162 -0.49 14.87 11.98
N GLY A 163 -0.27 15.07 10.68
CA GLY A 163 0.66 16.07 10.18
C GLY A 163 0.26 17.49 10.56
N MET A 164 -1.03 17.83 10.53
CA MET A 164 -1.54 19.10 11.04
C MET A 164 -1.31 19.25 12.54
N TYR A 165 -1.59 18.21 13.33
CA TYR A 165 -1.35 18.21 14.77
C TYR A 165 0.12 18.47 15.10
N GLN A 166 1.04 17.77 14.42
CA GLN A 166 2.49 17.95 14.59
C GLN A 166 2.93 19.37 14.20
N ASN A 167 2.44 19.89 13.07
CA ASN A 167 2.70 21.27 12.64
C ASN A 167 2.22 22.31 13.65
N LEU A 168 1.02 22.13 14.22
CA LEU A 168 0.46 23.05 15.21
C LEU A 168 1.18 22.94 16.56
N ALA A 169 1.49 21.73 17.03
CA ALA A 169 2.23 21.53 18.27
C ALA A 169 3.60 22.21 18.20
N LEU A 170 4.35 22.02 17.12
CA LEU A 170 5.65 22.68 16.94
C LEU A 170 5.56 24.22 16.89
N ASN A 171 4.46 24.77 16.39
CA ASN A 171 4.24 26.23 16.35
C ASN A 171 3.78 26.81 17.70
N VAL A 172 3.25 26.01 18.62
CA VAL A 172 2.82 26.46 19.95
C VAL A 172 3.99 26.47 20.96
N TRP A 173 5.02 25.66 20.73
CA TRP A 173 6.24 25.61 21.56
C TRP A 173 7.46 26.26 20.89
N GLY A 174 7.25 27.00 19.80
CA GLY A 174 8.27 27.80 19.09
C GLY A 174 8.35 29.24 19.61
#